data_AF-A0A8S3ZRV1-F1
#
_entry.id   AF-A0A8S3ZRV1-F1
#
_cell.length_a   1.000
_cell.length_b   1.000
_cell.length_c   1.000
_cell.angle_alpha   90.00
_cell.angle_beta   90.00
_cell.angle_gamma   90.00
#
_symmetry.space_group_name_H-M   'P 1'
#
loop_
_entity.id
_entity.type
_entity.pdbx_description
1 polymer ?
#
loop_
_entity_poly.entity_id
_entity_poly.type
_entity_poly.pdbx_seq_one_letter_code
_entity_poly.pdbx_strand_id
1 'polypeptide(L)'
;MTSMNIGYELLRNSSNQKPQAPSLNFTPDRMMPVSTMHRMALKASEKIMLLMNNTQLLTRHHRLANMNDVLVYLTGNHEDQGMPGDRGDFYRRKLAEQLYLHYAIQNIDHTNVLIFVEGLVRLEHDCRHILSQLGCRRSEAPPVNIDGQTLDIIGRLADLY
;
A
#
# COMPACT_ATOMS: atom_id res chain seq x y z
N MET A 1 36.93 19.98 67.65
CA MET A 1 36.55 18.77 66.89
C MET A 1 35.44 19.16 65.93
N THR A 2 35.78 19.31 64.66
CA THR A 2 34.80 19.52 63.58
C THR A 2 35.34 18.77 62.38
N SER A 3 34.69 17.65 62.08
CA SER A 3 34.99 16.76 60.96
C SER A 3 34.86 17.52 59.64
N MET A 4 35.97 17.73 58.93
CA MET A 4 35.96 18.17 57.55
C MET A 4 35.28 17.10 56.69
N ASN A 5 34.09 17.43 56.20
CA ASN A 5 33.25 16.55 55.39
C ASN A 5 33.77 16.55 53.94
N ILE A 6 34.91 15.89 53.72
CA ILE A 6 35.61 15.72 52.43
C ILE A 6 34.72 15.04 51.36
N GLY A 7 33.63 14.39 51.78
CA GLY A 7 32.69 13.72 50.88
C GLY A 7 31.80 14.65 50.04
N TYR A 8 31.63 15.93 50.40
CA TYR A 8 30.72 16.84 49.68
C TYR A 8 31.34 17.57 48.49
N GLU A 9 32.68 17.73 48.44
CA GLU A 9 33.33 18.42 47.32
C GLU A 9 33.68 17.50 46.14
N LEU A 10 33.73 16.18 46.36
CA LEU A 10 33.97 15.21 45.28
C LEU A 10 32.73 14.95 44.41
N LEU A 11 31.53 15.33 44.86
CA LEU A 11 30.29 15.19 44.09
C LEU A 11 29.99 16.38 43.17
N ARG A 12 30.68 17.53 43.32
CA ARG A 12 30.49 18.71 42.48
C ARG A 12 31.30 18.70 41.18
N ASN A 13 32.34 17.88 41.10
CA ASN A 13 33.11 17.71 39.85
C ASN A 13 32.50 16.70 38.88
N SER A 14 31.41 16.01 39.25
CA SER A 14 30.63 15.17 38.33
C SER A 14 29.55 15.94 37.54
N SER A 15 29.35 17.23 37.82
CA SER A 15 28.43 18.11 37.06
C SER A 15 29.11 18.98 36.00
N ASN A 16 30.38 18.72 35.67
CA ASN A 16 30.99 19.30 34.46
C ASN A 16 30.50 18.56 33.21
N GLN A 17 29.43 19.13 32.64
CA GLN A 17 29.24 19.31 31.20
C GLN A 17 30.06 18.35 30.32
N LYS A 18 29.54 17.13 30.14
CA LYS A 18 29.71 16.51 28.82
C LYS A 18 28.99 17.40 27.82
N PRO A 19 29.60 17.75 26.67
CA PRO A 19 28.86 18.43 25.63
C PRO A 19 27.64 17.56 25.36
N GLN A 20 26.44 18.13 25.52
CA GLN A 20 25.23 17.51 25.01
C GLN A 20 25.60 17.08 23.59
N ALA A 21 25.71 15.76 23.37
CA ALA A 21 25.79 15.25 22.02
C ALA A 21 24.68 15.98 21.26
N PRO A 22 24.95 16.58 20.08
CA PRO A 22 23.87 17.21 19.34
C PRO A 22 22.79 16.14 19.25
N SER A 23 21.64 16.41 19.86
CA SER A 23 20.49 15.53 19.71
C SER A 23 20.37 15.35 18.21
N LEU A 24 20.66 14.14 17.71
CA LEU A 24 20.49 13.84 16.30
C LEU A 24 19.06 14.28 16.02
N ASN A 25 18.91 15.37 15.26
CA ASN A 25 17.62 15.93 14.92
C ASN A 25 16.95 14.89 14.04
N PHE A 26 16.28 13.92 14.67
CA PHE A 26 15.54 12.89 13.99
C PHE A 26 14.31 13.56 13.42
N THR A 27 14.42 14.02 12.17
CA THR A 27 13.27 14.38 11.37
C THR A 27 12.60 13.09 10.93
N PRO A 28 11.37 12.78 11.40
CA PRO A 28 10.69 11.57 11.01
C PRO A 28 10.47 11.57 9.50
N ASP A 29 10.89 10.49 8.85
CA ASP A 29 10.71 10.30 7.42
C ASP A 29 9.26 9.95 7.11
N ARG A 30 8.46 10.99 6.88
CA ARG A 30 7.04 10.85 6.51
C ARG A 30 6.84 10.30 5.10
N MET A 31 7.89 10.28 4.28
CA MET A 31 7.85 9.75 2.92
C MET A 31 7.98 8.23 2.86
N MET A 32 8.55 7.60 3.90
CA MET A 32 8.71 6.15 3.95
C MET A 32 7.37 5.40 3.85
N PRO A 33 6.29 5.76 4.58
CA PRO A 33 4.98 5.16 4.39
C PRO A 33 4.42 5.34 2.98
N VAL A 34 4.51 6.54 2.39
CA VAL A 34 4.04 6.81 1.01
C VAL A 34 4.77 5.92 0.01
N SER A 35 6.10 5.86 0.11
CA SER A 35 6.94 5.04 -0.76
C SER A 35 6.62 3.55 -0.62
N THR A 36 6.38 3.10 0.61
CA THR A 36 6.02 1.71 0.91
C THR A 36 4.66 1.37 0.33
N MET A 37 3.66 2.22 0.57
CA MET A 37 2.31 2.05 0.03
C MET A 37 2.29 2.07 -1.50
N HIS A 38 3.05 2.95 -2.14
CA HIS A 38 3.17 2.97 -3.60
C HIS A 38 3.68 1.63 -4.14
N ARG A 39 4.76 1.08 -3.56
CA ARG A 39 5.33 -0.21 -3.98
C ARG A 39 4.37 -1.36 -3.74
N MET A 40 3.65 -1.35 -2.61
CA MET A 40 2.63 -2.33 -2.30
C MET A 40 1.47 -2.27 -3.31
N ALA A 41 0.99 -1.07 -3.64
CA ALA A 41 -0.09 -0.86 -4.59
C ALA A 41 0.30 -1.30 -6.01
N LEU A 42 1.54 -1.03 -6.45
CA LEU A 42 2.06 -1.50 -7.74
C LEU A 42 2.10 -3.03 -7.81
N LYS A 43 2.69 -3.69 -6.81
CA LYS A 43 2.72 -5.16 -6.75
C LYS A 43 1.32 -5.75 -6.75
N ALA A 44 0.41 -5.22 -5.93
CA ALA A 44 -0.96 -5.70 -5.87
C ALA A 44 -1.68 -5.53 -7.23
N SER A 45 -1.43 -4.41 -7.92
CA SER A 45 -1.97 -4.16 -9.27
C SER A 45 -1.46 -5.19 -10.28
N GLU A 46 -0.16 -5.50 -10.24
CA GLU A 46 0.45 -6.54 -11.08
C GLU A 46 -0.17 -7.92 -10.83
N LYS A 47 -0.38 -8.30 -9.56
CA LYS A 47 -1.03 -9.57 -9.23
C LYS A 47 -2.48 -9.61 -9.72
N ILE A 48 -3.25 -8.54 -9.56
CA ILE A 48 -4.64 -8.49 -10.05
C ILE A 48 -4.68 -8.65 -11.57
N MET A 49 -3.82 -7.93 -12.30
CA MET A 49 -3.71 -8.12 -13.76
C MET A 49 -3.33 -9.55 -14.12
N LEU A 50 -2.41 -10.17 -13.38
CA LEU A 50 -2.00 -11.55 -13.60
C LEU A 50 -3.17 -12.52 -13.37
N LEU A 51 -3.93 -12.36 -12.28
CA LEU A 51 -5.10 -13.19 -11.98
C LEU A 51 -6.15 -13.07 -13.08
N MET A 52 -6.45 -11.84 -13.52
CA MET A 52 -7.40 -11.60 -14.61
C MET A 52 -6.94 -12.22 -15.93
N ASN A 53 -5.66 -12.06 -16.29
CA ASN A 53 -5.07 -12.67 -17.48
C ASN A 53 -5.08 -14.21 -17.43
N ASN A 54 -4.89 -14.80 -16.24
CA ASN A 54 -4.86 -16.24 -16.05
C ASN A 54 -6.25 -16.90 -16.07
N THR A 55 -7.33 -16.11 -16.09
CA THR A 55 -8.69 -16.68 -16.19
C THR A 55 -8.94 -17.41 -17.51
N GLN A 56 -8.12 -17.19 -18.56
CA GLN A 56 -8.33 -17.70 -19.93
C GLN A 56 -9.68 -17.32 -20.56
N LEU A 57 -10.44 -16.44 -19.91
CA LEU A 57 -11.78 -16.02 -20.30
C LEU A 57 -11.77 -14.70 -21.06
N LEU A 58 -10.65 -13.98 -21.04
CA LEU A 58 -10.42 -12.83 -21.91
C LEU A 58 -10.47 -13.31 -23.36
N THR A 59 -11.21 -12.60 -24.21
CA THR A 59 -11.28 -12.93 -25.63
C THR A 59 -9.89 -12.96 -26.26
N ARG A 60 -9.72 -13.90 -27.21
CA ARG A 60 -8.46 -14.53 -27.70
C ARG A 60 -7.28 -13.62 -28.10
N HIS A 61 -7.42 -12.30 -28.04
CA HIS A 61 -6.41 -11.33 -28.47
C HIS A 61 -6.10 -10.22 -27.46
N HIS A 62 -6.65 -10.23 -26.25
CA HIS A 62 -6.40 -9.19 -25.25
C HIS A 62 -5.77 -9.75 -23.99
N ARG A 63 -4.45 -9.57 -23.87
CA ARG A 63 -3.77 -9.60 -22.58
C ARG A 63 -3.93 -8.22 -21.96
N LEU A 64 -4.50 -8.14 -20.77
CA LEU A 64 -4.61 -6.89 -20.01
C LEU A 64 -3.20 -6.39 -19.71
N ALA A 65 -2.89 -5.19 -20.19
CA ALA A 65 -1.58 -4.58 -20.07
C ALA A 65 -1.54 -3.54 -18.92
N ASN A 66 -2.70 -3.04 -18.51
CA ASN A 66 -2.82 -2.04 -17.47
C ASN A 66 -4.10 -2.23 -16.62
N MET A 67 -4.17 -1.51 -15.48
CA MET A 67 -5.31 -1.58 -14.56
C MET A 67 -6.61 -0.96 -15.11
N ASN A 68 -6.54 -0.04 -16.09
CA ASN A 68 -7.74 0.48 -16.73
C ASN A 68 -8.41 -0.60 -17.57
N ASP A 69 -7.63 -1.45 -18.26
CA ASP A 69 -8.17 -2.60 -18.98
C ASP A 69 -8.91 -3.52 -18.00
N VAL A 70 -8.33 -3.78 -16.81
CA VAL A 70 -9.00 -4.55 -15.75
C VAL A 70 -10.34 -3.91 -15.37
N LEU A 71 -10.37 -2.60 -15.15
CA LEU A 71 -11.61 -1.88 -14.82
C LEU A 71 -12.66 -2.01 -15.93
N VAL A 72 -12.27 -1.87 -17.20
CA VAL A 72 -13.18 -2.04 -18.36
C VAL A 72 -13.85 -3.43 -18.35
N TYR A 73 -13.08 -4.47 -18.04
CA TYR A 73 -13.61 -5.83 -17.90
C TYR A 73 -14.54 -5.97 -16.69
N LEU A 74 -14.16 -5.42 -15.53
CA LEU A 74 -14.98 -5.49 -14.31
C LEU A 74 -16.28 -4.69 -14.40
N THR A 75 -16.32 -3.62 -15.21
CA THR A 75 -17.55 -2.84 -15.48
C THR A 75 -18.38 -3.41 -16.64
N GLY A 76 -17.89 -4.42 -17.36
CA GLY A 76 -18.59 -5.03 -18.49
C GLY A 76 -18.58 -4.20 -19.78
N ASN A 77 -17.71 -3.19 -19.88
CA ASN A 77 -17.64 -2.26 -21.02
C ASN A 77 -16.73 -2.78 -22.15
N HIS A 78 -16.66 -4.09 -22.33
CA HIS A 78 -15.78 -4.75 -23.29
C HIS A 78 -16.59 -5.47 -24.38
N GLU A 79 -15.97 -5.64 -25.55
CA GLU A 79 -16.63 -6.11 -26.78
C GLU A 79 -16.89 -7.63 -26.82
N ASP A 80 -16.78 -8.37 -25.70
CA ASP A 80 -16.94 -9.83 -25.70
C ASP A 80 -18.37 -10.22 -26.13
N GLN A 81 -18.50 -10.53 -27.42
CA GLN A 81 -19.74 -11.01 -28.03
C GLN A 81 -19.95 -12.48 -27.62
N GLY A 82 -21.07 -12.77 -26.97
CA GLY A 82 -21.50 -14.15 -26.71
C GLY A 82 -21.86 -14.50 -25.27
N MET A 83 -21.63 -13.61 -24.30
CA MET A 83 -22.11 -13.82 -22.92
C MET A 83 -23.46 -13.14 -22.67
N PRO A 84 -24.55 -13.89 -22.41
CA PRO A 84 -25.83 -13.32 -21.96
C PRO A 84 -25.74 -12.89 -20.48
N GLY A 85 -26.26 -11.70 -20.15
CA GLY A 85 -26.31 -11.17 -18.78
C GLY A 85 -25.31 -10.04 -18.46
N ASP A 86 -25.13 -9.71 -17.17
CA ASP A 86 -24.13 -8.73 -16.71
C ASP A 86 -22.73 -9.33 -16.88
N ARG A 87 -22.03 -8.87 -17.91
CA ARG A 87 -20.67 -9.32 -18.24
C ARG A 87 -19.66 -8.93 -17.17
N GLY A 88 -19.81 -7.74 -16.58
CA GLY A 88 -18.93 -7.28 -15.52
C GLY A 88 -19.07 -8.15 -14.28
N ASP A 89 -20.30 -8.56 -13.94
CA ASP A 89 -20.58 -9.43 -12.78
C ASP A 89 -19.85 -10.78 -12.87
N PHE A 90 -19.79 -11.35 -14.07
CA PHE A 90 -19.03 -12.57 -14.31
C PHE A 90 -17.53 -12.38 -13.98
N TYR A 91 -16.91 -11.32 -14.51
CA TYR A 91 -15.50 -11.04 -14.24
C TYR A 91 -15.24 -10.66 -12.78
N ARG A 92 -16.16 -9.95 -12.13
CA ARG A 92 -16.09 -9.64 -10.70
C ARG A 92 -16.13 -10.91 -9.84
N ARG A 93 -17.04 -11.85 -10.13
CA ARG A 93 -17.07 -13.16 -9.44
C ARG A 93 -15.79 -13.94 -9.66
N LYS A 94 -15.29 -13.98 -10.90
CA LYS A 94 -14.07 -14.71 -11.23
C LYS A 94 -12.85 -14.13 -10.54
N LEU A 95 -12.71 -12.81 -10.52
CA LEU A 95 -11.60 -12.17 -9.81
C LEU A 95 -11.67 -12.42 -8.30
N ALA A 96 -12.85 -12.29 -7.69
CA ALA A 96 -13.02 -12.58 -6.26
C ALA A 96 -12.68 -14.05 -5.93
N GLU A 97 -13.11 -15.00 -6.75
CA GLU A 97 -12.75 -16.42 -6.64
C GLU A 97 -11.23 -16.62 -6.72
N GLN A 98 -10.57 -16.01 -7.70
CA GLN A 98 -9.11 -16.11 -7.87
C GLN A 98 -8.34 -15.50 -6.69
N LEU A 99 -8.80 -14.36 -6.15
CA LEU A 99 -8.21 -13.73 -4.97
C LEU A 99 -8.30 -14.64 -3.74
N TYR A 100 -9.45 -15.30 -3.55
CA TYR A 100 -9.63 -16.27 -2.49
C TYR A 100 -8.73 -17.50 -2.67
N LEU A 101 -8.73 -18.10 -3.87
CA LEU A 101 -7.98 -19.33 -4.14
C LEU A 101 -6.46 -19.15 -4.04
N HIS A 102 -5.93 -18.03 -4.52
CA HIS A 102 -4.48 -17.81 -4.59
C HIS A 102 -3.88 -17.12 -3.37
N TYR A 103 -4.65 -16.29 -2.67
CA TYR A 103 -4.13 -15.45 -1.58
C TYR A 103 -4.91 -15.58 -0.26
N ALA A 104 -5.90 -16.50 -0.21
CA ALA A 104 -6.79 -16.69 0.94
C ALA A 104 -7.42 -15.37 1.43
N ILE A 105 -7.66 -14.42 0.53
CA ILE A 105 -8.24 -13.13 0.85
C ILE A 105 -9.74 -13.34 1.08
N GLN A 106 -10.16 -13.12 2.33
CA GLN A 106 -11.56 -13.18 2.75
C GLN A 106 -12.19 -11.79 2.63
N ASN A 107 -13.52 -11.73 2.58
CA ASN A 107 -14.31 -10.49 2.54
C ASN A 107 -14.20 -9.66 1.24
N ILE A 108 -13.67 -10.26 0.16
CA ILE A 108 -13.84 -9.73 -1.20
C ILE A 108 -14.76 -10.65 -1.96
N ASP A 109 -15.83 -10.08 -2.51
CA ASP A 109 -16.79 -10.76 -3.35
C ASP A 109 -17.11 -9.92 -4.60
N HIS A 110 -18.00 -10.43 -5.43
CA HIS A 110 -18.39 -9.77 -6.68
C HIS A 110 -19.06 -8.39 -6.51
N THR A 111 -19.53 -8.05 -5.31
CA THR A 111 -20.20 -6.77 -5.02
C THR A 111 -19.20 -5.68 -4.65
N ASN A 112 -18.08 -6.04 -4.02
CA ASN A 112 -17.11 -5.07 -3.51
C ASN A 112 -15.74 -5.10 -4.22
N VAL A 113 -15.44 -6.13 -5.01
CA VAL A 113 -14.16 -6.26 -5.72
C VAL A 113 -13.89 -5.08 -6.66
N LEU A 114 -14.92 -4.52 -7.30
CA LEU A 114 -14.76 -3.35 -8.16
C LEU A 114 -14.30 -2.13 -7.35
N ILE A 115 -14.94 -1.86 -6.21
CA ILE A 115 -14.59 -0.76 -5.31
C ILE A 115 -13.15 -0.93 -4.81
N PHE A 116 -12.76 -2.16 -4.47
CA PHE A 116 -11.39 -2.47 -4.06
C PHE A 116 -10.37 -2.15 -5.18
N VAL A 117 -10.64 -2.60 -6.41
CA VAL A 117 -9.74 -2.35 -7.55
C VAL A 117 -9.66 -0.86 -7.88
N GLU A 118 -10.78 -0.13 -7.86
CA GLU A 118 -10.78 1.33 -8.05
C GLU A 118 -9.99 2.05 -6.94
N GLY A 119 -10.17 1.63 -5.69
CA GLY A 119 -9.44 2.15 -4.54
C GLY A 119 -7.93 1.94 -4.68
N LEU A 120 -7.52 0.77 -5.18
CA LEU A 120 -6.12 0.45 -5.43
C LEU A 120 -5.51 1.36 -6.51
N VAL A 121 -6.23 1.59 -7.61
CA VAL A 121 -5.78 2.49 -8.70
C VAL A 121 -5.64 3.93 -8.18
N ARG A 122 -6.62 4.41 -7.41
CA ARG A 122 -6.54 5.74 -6.78
C ARG A 122 -5.36 5.84 -5.84
N LEU A 123 -5.14 4.83 -5.01
CA LEU A 123 -4.02 4.80 -4.09
C LEU A 123 -2.66 4.85 -4.79
N GLU A 124 -2.48 4.07 -5.86
CA GLU A 124 -1.26 4.12 -6.68
C GLU A 124 -1.03 5.54 -7.22
N HIS A 125 -2.09 6.13 -7.78
CA HIS A 125 -2.04 7.46 -8.37
C HIS A 125 -1.69 8.53 -7.34
N ASP A 126 -2.36 8.53 -6.19
CA ASP A 126 -2.16 9.49 -5.11
C ASP A 126 -0.74 9.39 -4.54
N CYS A 127 -0.26 8.17 -4.29
CA CYS A 127 1.11 7.98 -3.80
C CYS A 127 2.15 8.42 -4.83
N ARG A 128 1.95 8.09 -6.12
CA ARG A 128 2.83 8.52 -7.21
C ARG A 128 2.87 10.04 -7.33
N HIS A 129 1.73 10.71 -7.19
CA HIS A 129 1.62 12.15 -7.23
C HIS A 129 2.35 12.81 -6.05
N ILE A 130 2.22 12.26 -4.84
CA ILE A 130 2.98 12.74 -3.68
C ILE A 130 4.48 12.56 -3.90
N LEU A 131 4.91 11.40 -4.40
CA LEU A 131 6.33 11.11 -4.67
C LEU A 131 6.93 12.06 -5.71
N SER A 132 6.16 12.40 -6.76
CA SER A 132 6.64 13.32 -7.81
C SER A 132 6.76 14.76 -7.32
N GLN A 133 5.85 15.23 -6.45
CA GLN A 133 5.85 16.60 -5.95
C GLN A 133 6.77 16.82 -4.74
N LEU A 134 6.83 15.84 -3.84
CA LEU A 134 7.45 15.99 -2.52
C LEU A 134 8.59 15.00 -2.28
N GLY A 135 9.03 14.22 -3.28
CA GLY A 135 10.07 13.20 -3.13
C GLY A 135 11.36 13.68 -2.45
N CYS A 136 11.78 14.93 -2.72
CA CYS A 136 12.95 15.56 -2.10
C CYS A 136 12.66 16.16 -0.71
N ARG A 137 11.39 16.30 -0.31
CA ARG A 137 10.91 16.90 0.94
C ARG A 137 10.31 15.84 1.86
N ARG A 138 11.17 14.92 2.31
CA ARG A 138 10.76 13.70 3.02
C ARG A 138 9.94 13.93 4.29
N SER A 139 10.14 15.04 4.98
CA SER A 139 9.40 15.41 6.20
C SER A 139 8.03 16.06 5.94
N GLU A 140 7.74 16.48 4.69
CA GLU A 140 6.53 17.22 4.33
C GLU A 140 5.43 16.33 3.71
N ALA A 141 5.68 15.03 3.56
CA ALA A 141 4.71 14.11 2.98
C ALA A 141 3.39 14.10 3.79
N PRO A 142 2.23 14.17 3.12
CA PRO A 142 0.93 14.04 3.78
C PRO A 142 0.73 12.60 4.28
N PRO A 143 -0.09 12.41 5.33
CA PRO A 143 -0.47 11.07 5.77
C PRO A 143 -1.30 10.36 4.70
N VAL A 144 -1.01 9.07 4.49
CA VAL A 144 -1.81 8.19 3.62
C VAL A 144 -2.89 7.54 4.48
N ASN A 145 -4.15 7.90 4.23
CA ASN A 145 -5.29 7.34 4.95
C ASN A 145 -5.85 6.16 4.16
N ILE A 146 -5.76 4.97 4.73
CA ILE A 146 -6.29 3.74 4.17
C ILE A 146 -7.01 2.98 5.28
N ASP A 147 -8.14 2.40 4.94
CA ASP A 147 -8.86 1.47 5.81
C ASP A 147 -8.00 0.22 6.11
N GLY A 148 -8.04 -0.26 7.36
CA GLY A 148 -7.19 -1.37 7.80
C GLY A 148 -7.42 -2.67 7.02
N GLN A 149 -8.68 -2.96 6.66
CA GLN A 149 -9.01 -4.14 5.86
C GLN A 149 -8.37 -4.06 4.46
N THR A 150 -8.45 -2.89 3.84
CA THR A 150 -7.83 -2.61 2.53
C THR A 150 -6.31 -2.76 2.59
N LEU A 151 -5.69 -2.27 3.67
CA LEU A 151 -4.25 -2.41 3.89
C LEU A 151 -3.84 -3.89 4.01
N ASP A 152 -4.58 -4.69 4.77
CA ASP A 152 -4.31 -6.12 4.94
C ASP A 152 -4.41 -6.89 3.62
N ILE A 153 -5.44 -6.59 2.82
CA ILE A 153 -5.62 -7.17 1.49
C ILE A 153 -4.43 -6.84 0.59
N ILE A 154 -4.05 -5.56 0.51
CA ILE A 154 -2.92 -5.10 -0.30
C ILE A 154 -1.63 -5.75 0.20
N GLY A 155 -1.44 -5.87 1.52
CA GLY A 155 -0.28 -6.53 2.13
C GLY A 155 -0.14 -7.99 1.72
N ARG A 156 -1.25 -8.74 1.69
CA ARG A 156 -1.27 -10.12 1.19
C ARG A 156 -0.93 -10.22 -0.28
N LEU A 157 -1.45 -9.32 -1.12
CA LEU A 157 -1.15 -9.29 -2.55
C LEU A 157 0.30 -8.86 -2.85
N ALA A 158 0.89 -8.04 -1.98
CA ALA A 158 2.26 -7.55 -2.13
C ALA A 158 3.35 -8.54 -1.68
N ASP A 159 2.95 -9.75 -1.26
CA ASP A 159 3.81 -10.80 -0.70
C ASP A 159 4.60 -10.31 0.53
N LEU A 160 3.93 -9.61 1.46
CA LEU A 160 4.53 -9.17 2.74
C LEU A 160 4.45 -10.22 3.86
N TYR A 161 4.04 -11.45 3.54
CA TYR A 161 3.89 -12.57 4.45
C TYR A 161 4.50 -13.85 3.88
#